data_AF-A0A0G2IFW4-F1
#
_entry.id   AF-A0A0G2IFW4-F1
#
_cell.length_a   1.000
_cell.length_b   1.000
_cell.length_c   1.000
_cell.angle_alpha   90.00
_cell.angle_beta   90.00
_cell.angle_gamma   90.00
#
_symmetry.space_group_name_H-M   'P 1'
#
loop_
_entity.id
_entity.type
_entity.pdbx_description
1 polymer ?
#
loop_
_entity_poly.entity_id
_entity_poly.type
_entity_poly.pdbx_seq_one_letter_code
_entity_poly.pdbx_strand_id
1 'polypeptide(L)'
;MGSSLNSAKRIRVETSPYKAAHYSFRFDQITAEIKLMLYRVVNKPDVFPWPTDVTEWQAKCHKRCDELFESLSNDLRWRSRRRSADGIAQRLELKYHQCLMLLHRPSPATPRPRANSWRACYDSASQTILIHSDMHRFSKLPHTWLTAHTIFVSGITFLYCLWVNATVKERTSMEDFDRIASAASALLKVLGKAWSVAADAVEKFDRLVSLTSSSWNSWKEAQAERRTEIAVGASLVSLAQDGAVADNLTAVNQADIFDDVGGFNLVEPEFFLTELGDMSSWFDLDWIGEGFNFDDNNSAYPPI
;
A
#
# COMPACT_ATOMS: atom_id res chain seq x y z
N MET A 1 49.79 43.88 18.31
CA MET A 1 49.56 43.50 16.90
C MET A 1 48.77 42.19 16.90
N GLY A 2 47.44 42.27 16.79
CA GLY A 2 46.56 41.10 16.85
C GLY A 2 46.34 40.55 15.43
N SER A 3 46.88 39.37 15.16
CA SER A 3 46.63 38.60 13.94
C SER A 3 45.24 37.98 14.00
N SER A 4 44.28 38.61 13.32
CA SER A 4 42.94 38.05 13.11
C SER A 4 43.04 36.83 12.18
N LEU A 5 42.84 35.64 12.74
CA LEU A 5 42.68 34.39 12.02
C LEU A 5 41.42 34.48 11.15
N ASN A 6 41.60 34.55 9.83
CA ASN A 6 40.53 34.43 8.86
C ASN A 6 39.85 33.07 9.03
N SER A 7 38.66 33.08 9.61
CA SER A 7 37.77 31.91 9.67
C SER A 7 37.40 31.50 8.24
N ALA A 8 37.84 30.30 7.84
CA ALA A 8 37.54 29.72 6.53
C ALA A 8 36.01 29.61 6.38
N LYS A 9 35.44 30.40 5.47
CA LYS A 9 34.03 30.30 5.07
C LYS A 9 33.77 28.86 4.62
N ARG A 10 32.93 28.12 5.35
CA ARG A 10 32.46 26.79 4.96
C ARG A 10 31.99 26.83 3.51
N ILE A 11 32.64 26.05 2.64
CA ILE A 11 32.24 25.87 1.25
C ILE A 11 30.81 25.32 1.27
N ARG A 12 29.85 26.14 0.81
CA ARG A 12 28.47 25.71 0.62
C ARG A 12 28.47 24.81 -0.59
N VAL A 13 28.32 23.49 -0.37
CA VAL A 13 28.08 22.55 -1.47
C VAL A 13 26.78 22.98 -2.15
N GLU A 14 26.89 23.60 -3.33
CA GLU A 14 25.74 23.98 -4.14
C GLU A 14 25.10 22.69 -4.67
N THR A 15 23.98 22.30 -4.08
CA THR A 15 23.13 21.26 -4.65
C THR A 15 22.61 21.76 -5.99
N SER A 16 22.91 21.04 -7.08
CA SER A 16 22.45 21.40 -8.43
C SER A 16 20.93 21.66 -8.42
N PRO A 17 20.47 22.80 -9.00
CA PRO A 17 19.06 23.22 -8.94
C PRO A 17 18.12 22.24 -9.66
N TYR A 18 18.67 21.35 -10.49
CA TYR A 18 17.91 20.40 -11.29
C TYR A 18 17.80 19.01 -10.66
N LYS A 19 18.39 18.76 -9.47
CA LYS A 19 18.34 17.42 -8.83
C LYS A 19 16.91 16.96 -8.56
N ALA A 20 16.06 17.84 -8.05
CA ALA A 20 14.66 17.51 -7.78
C ALA A 20 13.90 17.14 -9.06
N ALA A 21 14.11 17.89 -10.15
CA ALA A 21 13.52 17.59 -11.45
C ALA A 21 14.05 16.27 -12.01
N HIS A 22 15.36 16.01 -11.88
CA HIS A 22 15.97 14.74 -12.28
C HIS A 22 15.30 13.54 -11.60
N TYR A 23 15.15 13.56 -10.27
CA TYR A 23 14.46 12.50 -9.55
C TYR A 23 12.98 12.39 -9.94
N SER A 24 12.29 13.52 -10.12
CA SER A 24 10.90 13.53 -10.58
C SER A 24 10.76 12.80 -11.91
N PHE A 25 11.58 13.13 -12.92
CA PHE A 25 11.54 12.48 -14.22
C PHE A 25 11.88 10.98 -14.15
N ARG A 26 12.80 10.60 -13.26
CA ARG A 26 13.15 9.19 -13.06
C ARG A 26 11.99 8.39 -12.47
N PHE A 27 11.24 8.94 -11.51
CA PHE A 27 10.01 8.31 -11.03
C PHE A 27 8.91 8.27 -12.10
N ASP A 28 8.78 9.33 -12.91
CA ASP A 28 7.81 9.37 -14.01
C ASP A 28 8.13 8.30 -15.07
N GLN A 29 9.40 8.07 -15.36
CA GLN A 29 9.86 6.99 -16.23
C GLN A 29 9.46 5.61 -15.67
N ILE A 30 9.74 5.35 -14.38
CA ILE A 30 9.34 4.08 -13.74
C ILE A 30 7.83 3.91 -13.77
N THR A 31 7.06 4.97 -13.47
CA THR A 31 5.60 4.94 -13.55
C THR A 31 5.11 4.57 -14.95
N ALA A 32 5.71 5.16 -16.00
CA ALA A 32 5.36 4.83 -17.37
C ALA A 32 5.70 3.37 -17.73
N GLU A 33 6.85 2.87 -17.29
CA GLU A 33 7.24 1.47 -17.44
C GLU A 33 6.21 0.54 -16.77
N ILE A 34 5.79 0.85 -15.52
CA ILE A 34 4.77 0.07 -14.81
C ILE A 34 3.43 0.04 -15.56
N LYS A 35 2.96 1.20 -16.02
CA LYS A 35 1.71 1.29 -16.79
C LYS A 35 1.77 0.48 -18.08
N LEU A 36 2.92 0.52 -18.77
CA LEU A 36 3.12 -0.22 -20.01
C LEU A 36 3.10 -1.75 -19.78
N MET A 37 3.72 -2.22 -18.70
CA MET A 37 3.94 -3.65 -18.46
C MET A 37 2.83 -4.32 -17.65
N LEU A 38 2.13 -3.61 -16.76
CA LEU A 38 1.12 -4.21 -15.88
C LEU A 38 -0.33 -3.84 -16.24
N TYR A 39 -0.58 -2.61 -16.70
CA TYR A 39 -1.93 -2.06 -16.85
C TYR A 39 -2.42 -2.00 -18.30
N ARG A 40 -1.59 -2.42 -19.25
CA ARG A 40 -1.95 -2.37 -20.66
C ARG A 40 -2.81 -3.58 -21.02
N VAL A 41 -4.08 -3.30 -21.35
CA VAL A 41 -5.09 -4.31 -21.69
C VAL A 41 -4.85 -4.99 -23.05
N VAL A 42 -4.20 -4.30 -24.01
CA VAL A 42 -3.92 -4.86 -25.34
C VAL A 42 -2.44 -5.18 -25.50
N ASN A 43 -2.13 -6.48 -25.50
CA ASN A 43 -0.80 -6.98 -25.81
C ASN A 43 -0.48 -6.69 -27.29
N LYS A 44 0.58 -5.91 -27.52
CA LYS A 44 1.13 -5.64 -28.87
C LYS A 44 2.62 -6.00 -28.87
N PRO A 45 2.95 -7.29 -28.96
CA PRO A 45 4.33 -7.77 -28.79
C PRO A 45 5.28 -7.25 -29.89
N ASP A 46 4.75 -6.97 -31.08
CA ASP A 46 5.53 -6.42 -32.20
C ASP A 46 5.99 -4.98 -31.98
N VAL A 47 5.34 -4.25 -31.06
CA VAL A 47 5.59 -2.83 -30.82
C VAL A 47 6.36 -2.59 -29.52
N PHE A 48 6.22 -3.47 -28.52
CA PHE A 48 6.83 -3.30 -27.21
C PHE A 48 7.42 -4.62 -26.70
N PRO A 49 8.64 -4.60 -26.12
CA PRO A 49 9.22 -5.77 -25.49
C PRO A 49 8.47 -6.07 -24.19
N TRP A 50 7.96 -7.30 -24.06
CA TRP A 50 7.27 -7.76 -22.86
C TRP A 50 8.19 -8.62 -21.98
N PRO A 51 8.07 -8.51 -20.65
CA PRO A 51 8.82 -9.35 -19.74
C PRO A 51 8.35 -10.81 -19.87
N THR A 52 9.30 -11.71 -19.99
CA THR A 52 9.06 -13.16 -20.01
C THR A 52 8.62 -13.67 -18.63
N ASP A 53 9.18 -13.07 -17.57
CA ASP A 53 8.79 -13.29 -16.17
C ASP A 53 8.37 -11.96 -15.54
N VAL A 54 7.06 -11.79 -15.35
CA VAL A 54 6.46 -10.60 -14.72
C VAL A 54 6.87 -10.49 -13.25
N THR A 55 7.07 -11.60 -12.54
CA THR A 55 7.44 -11.61 -11.13
C THR A 55 8.87 -11.10 -10.95
N GLU A 56 9.81 -11.64 -11.74
CA GLU A 56 11.21 -11.21 -11.68
C GLU A 56 11.32 -9.74 -12.10
N TRP A 57 10.59 -9.34 -13.14
CA TRP A 57 10.51 -7.94 -13.56
C TRP A 57 9.94 -7.03 -12.46
N GLN A 58 8.87 -7.44 -11.78
CA GLN A 58 8.25 -6.69 -10.69
C GLN A 58 9.24 -6.50 -9.53
N ALA A 59 9.96 -7.55 -9.14
CA ALA A 59 10.99 -7.47 -8.10
C ALA A 59 12.15 -6.53 -8.49
N LYS A 60 12.61 -6.59 -9.74
CA LYS A 60 13.63 -5.66 -10.27
C LYS A 60 13.12 -4.21 -10.30
N CYS A 61 11.85 -4.01 -10.65
CA CYS A 61 11.22 -2.69 -10.67
C CYS A 61 11.12 -2.09 -9.25
N HIS A 62 10.68 -2.89 -8.27
CA HIS A 62 10.67 -2.48 -6.86
C HIS A 62 12.06 -2.06 -6.39
N LYS A 63 13.08 -2.91 -6.63
CA LYS A 63 14.46 -2.59 -6.25
C LYS A 63 14.95 -1.28 -6.85
N ARG A 64 14.60 -0.99 -8.12
CA ARG A 64 14.93 0.29 -8.77
C ARG A 64 14.25 1.49 -8.11
N CYS A 65 13.01 1.34 -7.61
CA CYS A 65 12.35 2.37 -6.81
C CYS A 65 13.11 2.64 -5.52
N ASP A 66 13.51 1.60 -4.80
CA ASP A 66 14.24 1.70 -3.53
C ASP A 66 15.59 2.38 -3.72
N GLU A 67 16.40 1.91 -4.67
CA GLU A 67 17.71 2.47 -4.99
C GLU A 67 17.60 3.96 -5.38
N LEU A 68 16.55 4.33 -6.12
CA LEU A 68 16.30 5.72 -6.51
C LEU A 68 15.90 6.57 -5.29
N PHE A 69 15.07 6.03 -4.40
CA PHE A 69 14.65 6.72 -3.18
C PHE A 69 15.78 6.87 -2.16
N GLU A 70 16.66 5.87 -2.03
CA GLU A 70 17.88 5.95 -1.24
C GLU A 70 18.84 7.02 -1.78
N SER A 71 19.04 7.02 -3.11
CA SER A 71 19.85 8.03 -3.79
C SER A 71 19.29 9.43 -3.56
N LEU A 72 17.97 9.62 -3.72
CA LEU A 72 17.26 10.86 -3.41
C LEU A 72 17.50 11.30 -1.96
N SER A 73 17.38 10.35 -1.03
CA SER A 73 17.51 10.61 0.41
C SER A 73 18.90 11.10 0.78
N ASN A 74 19.93 10.52 0.17
CA ASN A 74 21.32 10.90 0.36
C ASN A 74 21.62 12.27 -0.26
N ASP A 75 21.14 12.50 -1.49
CA ASP A 75 21.45 13.70 -2.27
C ASP A 75 20.78 14.97 -1.75
N LEU A 76 19.54 14.86 -1.28
CA LEU A 76 18.78 16.00 -0.76
C LEU A 76 18.97 16.20 0.75
N ARG A 77 19.90 15.48 1.39
CA ARG A 77 20.12 15.50 2.85
C ARG A 77 18.81 15.34 3.61
N TRP A 78 18.00 14.38 3.17
CA TRP A 78 16.66 14.11 3.67
C TRP A 78 16.56 14.00 5.20
N ARG A 79 17.64 13.53 5.85
CA ARG A 79 17.78 13.38 7.30
C ARG A 79 18.08 14.70 8.06
N SER A 80 18.07 15.85 7.40
CA SER A 80 18.23 17.15 8.06
C SER A 80 17.01 17.49 8.93
N ARG A 81 17.23 18.25 10.01
CA ARG A 81 16.27 18.57 11.09
C ARG A 81 14.98 19.31 10.64
N ARG A 82 14.79 19.52 9.34
CA ARG A 82 13.66 20.24 8.73
C ARG A 82 12.80 19.37 7.80
N ARG A 83 12.66 18.06 8.09
CA ARG A 83 11.83 17.12 7.31
C ARG A 83 10.44 17.67 6.96
N SER A 84 9.74 18.27 7.91
CA SER A 84 8.41 18.87 7.70
C SER A 84 8.42 20.16 6.88
N ALA A 85 9.58 20.78 6.67
CA ALA A 85 9.67 22.08 6.01
C ALA A 85 9.94 21.98 4.51
N ASP A 86 10.42 20.85 4.00
CA ASP A 86 10.79 20.71 2.60
C ASP A 86 9.68 20.04 1.77
N GLY A 87 8.83 20.87 1.15
CA GLY A 87 7.75 20.39 0.29
C GLY A 87 8.24 19.71 -1.00
N ILE A 88 9.50 19.94 -1.44
CA ILE A 88 10.04 19.25 -2.63
C ILE A 88 10.35 17.80 -2.29
N ALA A 89 11.03 17.58 -1.17
CA ALA A 89 11.32 16.27 -0.63
C ALA A 89 10.02 15.44 -0.50
N GLN A 90 9.03 15.96 0.22
CA GLN A 90 7.74 15.28 0.43
C GLN A 90 7.04 14.92 -0.89
N ARG A 91 7.07 15.80 -1.91
CA ARG A 91 6.50 15.51 -3.24
C ARG A 91 7.22 14.37 -3.97
N LEU A 92 8.53 14.23 -3.81
CA LEU A 92 9.30 13.15 -4.44
C LEU A 92 9.07 11.81 -3.71
N GLU A 93 8.92 11.83 -2.39
CA GLU A 93 8.52 10.65 -1.62
C GLU A 93 7.10 10.19 -1.95
N LEU A 94 6.17 11.13 -2.18
CA LEU A 94 4.85 10.78 -2.72
C LEU A 94 4.95 10.04 -4.06
N LYS A 95 5.83 10.47 -4.97
CA LYS A 95 6.04 9.76 -6.25
C LYS A 95 6.56 8.34 -6.05
N TYR A 96 7.47 8.13 -5.08
CA TYR A 96 7.95 6.81 -4.71
C TYR A 96 6.81 5.90 -4.25
N HIS A 97 5.99 6.35 -3.30
CA HIS A 97 4.85 5.56 -2.82
C HIS A 97 3.78 5.33 -3.88
N GLN A 98 3.56 6.28 -4.79
CA GLN A 98 2.69 6.11 -5.94
C GLN A 98 3.21 5.01 -6.88
N CYS A 99 4.52 4.96 -7.14
CA CYS A 99 5.13 3.90 -7.93
C CYS A 99 4.90 2.53 -7.28
N LEU A 100 5.14 2.41 -5.97
CA LEU A 100 4.98 1.14 -5.26
C LEU A 100 3.51 0.68 -5.19
N MET A 101 2.58 1.61 -4.94
CA MET A 101 1.16 1.28 -5.00
C MET A 101 0.76 0.77 -6.39
N LEU A 102 1.18 1.46 -7.45
CA LEU A 102 0.90 1.04 -8.82
C LEU A 102 1.57 -0.30 -9.16
N LEU A 103 2.78 -0.57 -8.66
CA LEU A 103 3.50 -1.80 -8.93
C LEU A 103 2.86 -3.03 -8.27
N HIS A 104 2.28 -2.88 -7.08
CA HIS A 104 1.84 -4.00 -6.23
C HIS A 104 0.35 -4.21 -6.13
N ARG A 105 -0.47 -3.26 -6.60
CA ARG A 105 -1.92 -3.47 -6.71
C ARG A 105 -2.22 -4.61 -7.69
N PRO A 106 -3.38 -5.27 -7.53
CA PRO A 106 -3.94 -6.08 -8.59
C PRO A 106 -3.89 -5.33 -9.93
N SER A 107 -3.49 -6.03 -10.98
CA SER A 107 -3.35 -5.48 -12.32
C SER A 107 -3.63 -6.58 -13.34
N PRO A 108 -3.94 -6.25 -14.61
CA PRO A 108 -4.18 -7.24 -15.65
C PRO A 108 -3.10 -8.31 -15.75
N ALA A 109 -1.82 -7.91 -15.65
CA ALA A 109 -0.70 -8.85 -15.68
C ALA A 109 -0.44 -9.57 -14.34
N THR A 110 -1.02 -9.11 -13.24
CA THR A 110 -0.90 -9.74 -11.91
C THR A 110 -2.23 -9.65 -11.16
N PRO A 111 -3.22 -10.50 -11.49
CA PRO A 111 -4.56 -10.43 -10.88
C PRO A 111 -4.56 -10.80 -9.40
N ARG A 112 -3.64 -11.68 -8.98
CA ARG A 112 -3.51 -12.14 -7.59
C ARG A 112 -2.12 -11.81 -7.04
N PRO A 113 -1.94 -10.63 -6.41
CA PRO A 113 -0.69 -10.26 -5.78
C PRO A 113 -0.29 -11.20 -4.63
N ARG A 114 1.02 -11.39 -4.43
CA ARG A 114 1.58 -12.15 -3.31
C ARG A 114 1.43 -11.40 -1.98
N ALA A 115 1.51 -12.10 -0.85
CA ALA A 115 1.41 -11.51 0.50
C ALA A 115 2.36 -10.30 0.72
N ASN A 116 3.58 -10.35 0.18
CA ASN A 116 4.53 -9.24 0.28
C ASN A 116 4.10 -8.00 -0.53
N SER A 117 3.43 -8.18 -1.67
CA SER A 117 2.89 -7.08 -2.49
C SER A 117 1.77 -6.34 -1.74
N TRP A 118 0.88 -7.07 -1.07
CA TRP A 118 -0.17 -6.46 -0.24
C TRP A 118 0.41 -5.58 0.87
N ARG A 119 1.47 -6.05 1.54
CA ARG A 119 2.17 -5.28 2.56
C ARG A 119 2.79 -4.00 1.99
N ALA A 120 3.53 -4.11 0.88
CA ALA A 120 4.15 -2.94 0.24
C ALA A 120 3.11 -1.91 -0.21
N CYS A 121 1.95 -2.37 -0.68
CA CYS A 121 0.83 -1.52 -1.06
C CYS A 121 0.20 -0.82 0.14
N TYR A 122 -0.07 -1.57 1.23
CA TYR A 122 -0.58 -1.05 2.49
C TYR A 122 0.35 0.02 3.09
N ASP A 123 1.65 -0.28 3.17
CA ASP A 123 2.65 0.63 3.72
C ASP A 123 2.73 1.92 2.89
N SER A 124 2.74 1.80 1.56
CA SER A 124 2.81 2.95 0.66
C SER A 124 1.54 3.81 0.67
N ALA A 125 0.37 3.18 0.78
CA ALA A 125 -0.91 3.87 0.92
C ALA A 125 -0.97 4.65 2.24
N SER A 126 -0.60 3.98 3.34
CA SER A 126 -0.50 4.58 4.68
C SER A 126 0.44 5.79 4.69
N GLN A 127 1.66 5.65 4.17
CA GLN A 127 2.62 6.75 4.11
C GLN A 127 2.13 7.89 3.22
N THR A 128 1.49 7.60 2.09
CA THR A 128 0.91 8.65 1.21
C THR A 128 -0.07 9.53 1.98
N ILE A 129 -0.97 8.94 2.78
CA ILE A 129 -1.94 9.68 3.60
C ILE A 129 -1.22 10.51 4.67
N LEU A 130 -0.27 9.91 5.40
CA LEU A 130 0.45 10.57 6.48
C LEU A 130 1.31 11.74 5.97
N ILE A 131 1.94 11.60 4.80
CA ILE A 131 2.74 12.65 4.15
C ILE A 131 1.84 13.83 3.74
N HIS A 132 0.66 13.58 3.19
CA HIS A 132 -0.32 14.65 2.90
C HIS A 132 -0.84 15.31 4.18
N SER A 133 -1.06 14.54 5.25
CA SER A 133 -1.47 15.06 6.56
C SER A 133 -0.42 16.00 7.15
N ASP A 134 0.86 15.61 7.06
CA ASP A 134 1.98 16.46 7.42
C ASP A 134 2.02 17.73 6.55
N MET A 135 1.88 17.62 5.23
CA MET A 135 1.83 18.79 4.34
C MET A 135 0.67 19.72 4.67
N HIS A 136 -0.50 19.19 5.02
CA HIS A 136 -1.63 19.99 5.48
C HIS A 136 -1.33 20.72 6.79
N ARG A 137 -0.71 20.06 7.77
CA ARG A 137 -0.28 20.67 9.05
C ARG A 137 0.62 21.89 8.84
N PHE A 138 1.46 21.90 7.80
CA PHE A 138 2.33 23.03 7.47
C PHE A 138 1.82 23.93 6.34
N SER A 139 0.52 23.85 6.01
CA SER A 139 -0.14 24.67 4.96
C SER A 139 0.52 24.55 3.58
N LYS A 140 1.06 23.38 3.26
CA LYS A 140 1.72 23.04 1.98
C LYS A 140 0.92 22.06 1.14
N LEU A 141 -0.24 21.62 1.63
CA LEU A 141 -1.11 20.73 0.88
C LEU A 141 -1.57 21.42 -0.42
N PRO A 142 -1.34 20.81 -1.59
CA PRO A 142 -1.89 21.34 -2.83
C PRO A 142 -3.41 21.14 -2.82
N HIS A 143 -4.18 22.22 -2.93
CA HIS A 143 -5.65 22.19 -2.94
C HIS A 143 -6.17 21.88 -4.36
N THR A 144 -5.83 20.70 -4.87
CA THR A 144 -6.18 20.27 -6.23
C THR A 144 -7.06 19.02 -6.21
N TRP A 145 -7.85 18.83 -7.27
CA TRP A 145 -8.58 17.58 -7.50
C TRP A 145 -7.65 16.36 -7.47
N LEU A 146 -6.46 16.45 -8.10
CA LEU A 146 -5.50 15.36 -8.13
C LEU A 146 -5.01 14.95 -6.73
N THR A 147 -4.88 15.91 -5.81
CA THR A 147 -4.56 15.63 -4.41
C THR A 147 -5.69 14.85 -3.73
N ALA A 148 -6.95 15.29 -3.92
CA ALA A 148 -8.12 14.61 -3.36
C ALA A 148 -8.23 13.18 -3.89
N HIS A 149 -8.04 13.01 -5.20
CA HIS A 149 -7.98 11.70 -5.85
C HIS A 149 -6.89 10.82 -5.27
N THR A 150 -5.67 11.34 -5.12
CA THR A 150 -4.54 10.57 -4.56
C THR A 150 -4.83 10.10 -3.14
N ILE A 151 -5.39 10.97 -2.30
CA ILE A 151 -5.73 10.65 -0.90
C ILE A 151 -6.85 9.61 -0.85
N PHE A 152 -7.92 9.78 -1.63
CA PHE A 152 -9.02 8.83 -1.67
C PHE A 152 -8.54 7.46 -2.14
N VAL A 153 -7.81 7.41 -3.26
CA VAL A 153 -7.27 6.17 -3.83
C VAL A 153 -6.27 5.49 -2.90
N SER A 154 -5.50 6.25 -2.11
CA SER A 154 -4.65 5.68 -1.07
C SER A 154 -5.48 5.16 0.10
N GLY A 155 -6.50 5.90 0.54
CA GLY A 155 -7.41 5.49 1.62
C GLY A 155 -8.12 4.17 1.34
N ILE A 156 -8.77 4.04 0.19
CA ILE A 156 -9.45 2.79 -0.19
C ILE A 156 -8.46 1.64 -0.32
N THR A 157 -7.23 1.89 -0.78
CA THR A 157 -6.21 0.84 -0.94
C THR A 157 -5.72 0.34 0.40
N PHE A 158 -5.51 1.28 1.32
CA PHE A 158 -5.20 0.97 2.72
C PHE A 158 -6.29 0.08 3.34
N LEU A 159 -7.57 0.43 3.19
CA LEU A 159 -8.69 -0.38 3.70
C LEU A 159 -8.77 -1.74 2.99
N TYR A 160 -8.63 -1.75 1.67
CA TYR A 160 -8.74 -2.97 0.87
C TYR A 160 -7.65 -3.99 1.21
N CYS A 161 -6.41 -3.55 1.46
CA CYS A 161 -5.34 -4.46 1.89
C CYS A 161 -5.65 -5.16 3.23
N LEU A 162 -6.36 -4.48 4.13
CA LEU A 162 -6.79 -5.04 5.42
C LEU A 162 -7.93 -6.05 5.28
N TRP A 163 -8.76 -5.90 4.24
CA TRP A 163 -9.85 -6.83 3.96
C TRP A 163 -9.34 -8.05 3.23
N VAL A 164 -8.45 -7.91 2.24
CA VAL A 164 -8.02 -9.06 1.43
C VAL A 164 -6.94 -9.90 2.12
N ASN A 165 -6.09 -9.31 2.97
CA ASN A 165 -4.93 -10.00 3.52
C ASN A 165 -4.90 -10.00 5.06
N ALA A 166 -5.15 -11.17 5.65
CA ALA A 166 -5.12 -11.37 7.11
C ALA A 166 -3.75 -11.05 7.73
N THR A 167 -2.64 -11.35 7.05
CA THR A 167 -1.29 -11.05 7.54
C THR A 167 -1.04 -9.55 7.68
N VAL A 168 -1.60 -8.71 6.79
CA VAL A 168 -1.53 -7.25 6.91
C VAL A 168 -2.37 -6.78 8.10
N LYS A 169 -3.56 -7.35 8.27
CA LYS A 169 -4.46 -7.08 9.41
C LYS A 169 -3.80 -7.43 10.75
N GLU A 170 -3.18 -8.61 10.87
CA GLU A 170 -2.50 -9.06 12.09
C GLU A 170 -1.33 -8.17 12.51
N ARG A 171 -0.58 -7.64 11.55
CA ARG A 171 0.61 -6.80 11.81
C ARG A 171 0.27 -5.34 12.09
N THR A 172 -0.97 -4.94 11.88
CA THR A 172 -1.40 -3.55 12.02
C THR A 172 -2.05 -3.34 13.38
N SER A 173 -1.66 -2.28 14.08
CA SER A 173 -2.30 -1.89 15.33
C SER A 173 -3.61 -1.14 15.08
N MET A 174 -4.58 -1.26 15.99
CA MET A 174 -5.82 -0.45 15.89
C MET A 174 -5.53 1.05 15.99
N GLU A 175 -4.54 1.43 16.78
CA GLU A 175 -4.11 2.82 16.90
C GLU A 175 -3.59 3.37 15.56
N ASP A 176 -2.77 2.59 14.84
CA ASP A 176 -2.29 2.98 13.51
C ASP A 176 -3.45 3.07 12.52
N PHE A 177 -4.35 2.09 12.54
CA PHE A 177 -5.55 2.10 11.71
C PHE A 177 -6.37 3.38 11.92
N ASP A 178 -6.74 3.68 13.17
CA ASP A 178 -7.55 4.84 13.52
C ASP A 178 -6.85 6.15 13.16
N ARG A 179 -5.53 6.22 13.38
CA ARG A 179 -4.70 7.39 13.03
C ARG A 179 -4.69 7.64 11.53
N ILE A 180 -4.46 6.61 10.72
CA ILE A 180 -4.36 6.73 9.26
C ILE A 180 -5.75 7.02 8.67
N ALA A 181 -6.79 6.30 9.11
CA ALA A 181 -8.16 6.52 8.67
C ALA A 181 -8.64 7.95 8.99
N SER A 182 -8.44 8.40 10.23
CA SER A 182 -8.82 9.76 10.65
C SER A 182 -8.07 10.83 9.86
N ALA A 183 -6.79 10.61 9.55
CA ALA A 183 -5.99 11.53 8.73
C ALA A 183 -6.54 11.63 7.30
N ALA A 184 -6.88 10.51 6.67
CA ALA A 184 -7.49 10.49 5.34
C ALA A 184 -8.85 11.20 5.33
N SER A 185 -9.74 10.88 6.28
CA SER A 185 -11.05 11.52 6.42
C SER A 185 -10.94 13.03 6.64
N ALA A 186 -10.02 13.47 7.50
CA ALA A 186 -9.80 14.90 7.75
C ALA A 186 -9.31 15.63 6.49
N LEU A 187 -8.38 15.05 5.75
CA LEU A 187 -7.87 15.63 4.51
C LEU A 187 -8.95 15.70 3.43
N LEU A 188 -9.75 14.64 3.26
CA LEU A 188 -10.85 14.62 2.30
C LEU A 188 -11.93 15.66 2.68
N LYS A 189 -12.24 15.84 3.97
CA LYS A 189 -13.15 16.90 4.46
C LYS A 189 -12.63 18.30 4.14
N VAL A 190 -11.32 18.53 4.26
CA VAL A 190 -10.70 19.82 3.90
C VAL A 190 -10.81 20.05 2.40
N LEU A 191 -10.47 19.06 1.58
CA LEU A 191 -10.50 19.16 0.11
C LEU A 191 -11.92 19.20 -0.45
N GLY A 192 -12.88 18.55 0.22
CA GLY A 192 -14.30 18.53 -0.13
C GLY A 192 -14.97 19.91 -0.07
N LYS A 193 -14.40 20.86 0.68
CA LYS A 193 -14.85 22.26 0.66
C LYS A 193 -14.63 22.94 -0.70
N ALA A 194 -13.65 22.46 -1.47
CA ALA A 194 -13.31 23.01 -2.78
C ALA A 194 -13.81 22.15 -3.95
N TRP A 195 -14.01 20.84 -3.73
CA TRP A 195 -14.36 19.89 -4.78
C TRP A 195 -15.53 19.01 -4.33
N SER A 196 -16.70 19.15 -4.96
CA SER A 196 -17.92 18.40 -4.60
C SER A 196 -17.71 16.88 -4.64
N VAL A 197 -16.99 16.37 -5.65
CA VAL A 197 -16.68 14.95 -5.78
C VAL A 197 -15.88 14.43 -4.57
N ALA A 198 -15.01 15.26 -4.01
CA ALA A 198 -14.28 14.90 -2.80
C ALA A 198 -15.17 14.94 -1.55
N ALA A 199 -16.22 15.78 -1.52
CA ALA A 199 -17.19 15.80 -0.43
C ALA A 199 -18.01 14.50 -0.40
N ASP A 200 -18.48 14.04 -1.55
CA ASP A 200 -19.19 12.75 -1.66
C ASP A 200 -18.27 11.59 -1.25
N ALA A 201 -17.00 11.64 -1.65
CA ALA A 201 -16.00 10.63 -1.32
C ALA A 201 -15.74 10.49 0.18
N VAL A 202 -15.92 11.56 0.97
CA VAL A 202 -15.80 11.50 2.44
C VAL A 202 -16.85 10.57 3.03
N GLU A 203 -18.11 10.69 2.61
CA GLU A 203 -19.19 9.89 3.19
C GLU A 203 -18.96 8.41 2.94
N LYS A 204 -18.61 8.05 1.70
CA LYS A 204 -18.29 6.67 1.32
C LYS A 204 -17.07 6.14 2.07
N PHE A 205 -16.02 6.95 2.17
CA PHE A 205 -14.81 6.58 2.88
C PHE A 205 -15.06 6.37 4.37
N ASP A 206 -15.74 7.29 5.06
CA ASP A 206 -16.07 7.19 6.48
C ASP A 206 -16.94 5.93 6.76
N ARG A 207 -17.86 5.59 5.85
CA ARG A 207 -18.65 4.35 5.93
C ARG A 207 -17.76 3.11 5.81
N LEU A 208 -16.85 3.06 4.83
CA LEU A 208 -15.91 1.94 4.69
C LEU A 208 -14.99 1.79 5.91
N VAL A 209 -14.53 2.88 6.52
CA VAL A 209 -13.76 2.86 7.77
C VAL A 209 -14.57 2.21 8.89
N SER A 210 -15.84 2.58 9.04
CA SER A 210 -16.73 2.02 10.09
C SER A 210 -16.94 0.51 9.92
N LEU A 211 -17.14 0.06 8.68
CA LEU A 211 -17.29 -1.35 8.33
C LEU A 211 -15.99 -2.12 8.58
N THR A 212 -14.85 -1.52 8.22
CA THR A 212 -13.53 -2.10 8.44
C THR A 212 -13.27 -2.30 9.93
N SER A 213 -13.54 -1.29 10.76
CA SER A 213 -13.37 -1.37 12.21
C SER A 213 -14.27 -2.45 12.83
N SER A 214 -15.53 -2.52 12.40
CA SER A 214 -16.49 -3.55 12.86
C SER A 214 -16.04 -4.97 12.48
N SER A 215 -15.64 -5.17 11.23
CA SER A 215 -15.06 -6.43 10.72
C SER A 215 -13.74 -6.79 11.41
N TRP A 216 -13.00 -5.80 11.89
CA TRP A 216 -11.79 -6.03 12.67
C TRP A 216 -12.10 -6.58 14.06
N ASN A 217 -13.03 -5.94 14.77
CA ASN A 217 -13.40 -6.35 16.12
C ASN A 217 -13.97 -7.77 16.13
N SER A 218 -14.87 -8.08 15.20
CA SER A 218 -15.41 -9.45 15.07
C SER A 218 -14.33 -10.47 14.74
N TRP A 219 -13.35 -10.13 13.91
CA TRP A 219 -12.20 -11.00 13.63
C TRP A 219 -11.34 -11.24 14.88
N LYS A 220 -11.11 -10.22 15.72
CA LYS A 220 -10.37 -10.38 16.98
C LYS A 220 -11.09 -11.28 17.98
N GLU A 221 -12.41 -11.11 18.09
CA GLU A 221 -13.25 -11.94 18.95
C GLU A 221 -13.20 -13.40 18.50
N ALA A 222 -13.39 -13.67 17.21
CA ALA A 222 -13.32 -15.02 16.64
C ALA A 222 -11.91 -15.66 16.73
N GLN A 223 -10.85 -14.85 16.80
CA GLN A 223 -9.49 -15.31 17.06
C GLN A 223 -9.27 -15.63 18.54
N ALA A 224 -9.84 -14.83 19.45
CA ALA A 224 -9.78 -15.08 20.87
C ALA A 224 -10.51 -16.37 21.25
N GLU A 225 -11.72 -16.58 20.73
CA GLU A 225 -12.50 -17.81 20.92
C GLU A 225 -11.73 -19.05 20.47
N ARG A 226 -11.19 -19.04 19.23
CA ARG A 226 -10.36 -20.14 18.72
C ARG A 226 -9.13 -20.44 19.57
N ARG A 227 -8.45 -19.41 20.09
CA ARG A 227 -7.31 -19.61 20.99
C ARG A 227 -7.74 -20.27 22.31
N THR A 228 -8.90 -19.90 22.83
CA THR A 228 -9.44 -20.56 24.05
C THR A 228 -9.82 -22.01 23.80
N GLU A 229 -10.45 -22.33 22.66
CA GLU A 229 -10.78 -23.71 22.28
C GLU A 229 -9.53 -24.59 22.13
N ILE A 230 -8.49 -24.08 21.46
CA ILE A 230 -7.21 -24.78 21.31
C ILE A 230 -6.54 -25.00 22.68
N ALA A 231 -6.55 -23.99 23.57
CA ALA A 231 -5.99 -24.12 24.91
C ALA A 231 -6.74 -25.15 25.78
N VAL A 232 -8.08 -25.20 25.66
CA VAL A 232 -8.92 -26.21 26.32
C VAL A 232 -8.61 -27.59 25.75
N GLY A 233 -8.54 -27.74 24.42
CA GLY A 233 -8.17 -28.99 23.75
C GLY A 233 -6.79 -29.50 24.16
N ALA A 234 -5.79 -28.63 24.18
CA ALA A 234 -4.44 -28.97 24.63
C ALA A 234 -4.40 -29.40 26.10
N SER A 235 -5.15 -28.73 26.98
CA SER A 235 -5.27 -29.10 28.39
C SER A 235 -5.94 -30.47 28.58
N LEU A 236 -6.99 -30.77 27.80
CA LEU A 236 -7.65 -32.07 27.81
C LEU A 236 -6.74 -33.20 27.31
N VAL A 237 -5.94 -32.95 26.27
CA VAL A 237 -4.95 -33.92 25.75
C VAL A 237 -3.84 -34.16 26.77
N SER A 238 -3.33 -33.11 27.44
CA SER A 238 -2.35 -33.25 28.52
C SER A 238 -2.90 -34.08 29.68
N LEU A 239 -4.17 -33.87 30.07
CA LEU A 239 -4.82 -34.64 31.14
C LEU A 239 -5.00 -36.13 30.77
N ALA A 240 -5.19 -36.42 29.48
CA ALA A 240 -5.29 -37.79 28.97
C ALA A 240 -3.93 -38.49 28.85
N GLN A 241 -2.84 -37.73 28.66
CA GLN A 241 -1.48 -38.27 28.52
C GLN A 241 -0.82 -38.63 29.88
N ASP A 242 -1.28 -38.06 31.00
CA ASP A 242 -0.84 -38.46 32.36
C ASP A 242 -1.19 -39.93 32.71
N GLY A 243 -1.88 -40.67 31.84
CA GLY A 243 -2.20 -42.09 31.99
C GLY A 243 -1.54 -43.05 30.98
N ALA A 244 -0.77 -42.59 29.99
CA ALA A 244 -0.24 -43.45 28.93
C ALA A 244 1.20 -43.12 28.55
N VAL A 245 2.05 -44.15 28.56
CA VAL A 245 3.47 -44.12 28.17
C VAL A 245 3.64 -43.49 26.79
N ALA A 246 4.52 -42.50 26.72
CA ALA A 246 4.85 -41.74 25.53
C ALA A 246 5.33 -42.64 24.38
N ASP A 247 4.70 -42.49 23.21
CA ASP A 247 5.33 -42.85 21.96
C ASP A 247 5.27 -41.66 20.99
N ASN A 248 6.37 -41.49 20.26
CA ASN A 248 6.81 -40.24 19.66
C ASN A 248 5.82 -39.67 18.63
N LEU A 249 5.15 -38.57 18.99
CA LEU A 249 4.56 -37.65 18.01
C LEU A 249 5.51 -36.46 17.87
N THR A 250 6.30 -36.50 16.81
CA THR A 250 7.14 -35.39 16.37
C THR A 250 6.34 -34.10 16.37
N ALA A 251 6.82 -33.10 17.13
CA ALA A 251 6.33 -31.75 17.12
C ALA A 251 6.39 -31.18 15.69
N VAL A 252 5.28 -31.29 14.97
CA VAL A 252 5.05 -30.52 13.76
C VAL A 252 4.90 -29.08 14.24
N ASN A 253 5.86 -28.23 13.94
CA ASN A 253 5.79 -26.79 14.21
C ASN A 253 4.54 -26.24 13.52
N GLN A 254 3.48 -26.08 14.30
CA GLN A 254 2.15 -25.65 13.87
C GLN A 254 2.09 -24.18 13.41
N ALA A 255 3.24 -23.51 13.34
CA ALA A 255 3.38 -22.18 12.78
C ALA A 255 3.40 -22.17 11.24
N ASP A 256 3.82 -23.27 10.59
CA ASP A 256 4.08 -23.28 9.14
C ASP A 256 2.95 -23.90 8.29
N ILE A 257 1.86 -24.41 8.90
CA ILE A 257 0.72 -25.01 8.17
C ILE A 257 -0.40 -23.98 7.89
N PHE A 258 -0.42 -22.83 8.59
CA PHE A 258 -1.50 -21.85 8.46
C PHE A 258 -1.32 -20.83 7.32
N ASP A 259 -0.23 -20.91 6.55
CA ASP A 259 0.02 -19.98 5.44
C ASP A 259 -0.54 -20.47 4.09
N ASP A 260 -0.93 -21.75 3.96
CA ASP A 260 -1.25 -22.39 2.66
C ASP A 260 -2.70 -22.90 2.50
N VAL A 261 -3.57 -22.76 3.51
CA VAL A 261 -5.00 -23.09 3.37
C VAL A 261 -5.84 -21.81 3.49
N GLY A 262 -6.24 -21.29 2.33
CA GLY A 262 -7.12 -20.14 2.17
C GLY A 262 -8.41 -20.27 3.00
N GLY A 263 -8.42 -19.59 4.15
CA GLY A 263 -9.47 -19.78 5.15
C GLY A 263 -9.88 -18.52 5.89
N PHE A 264 -9.87 -17.35 5.25
CA PHE A 264 -10.65 -16.20 5.72
C PHE A 264 -11.07 -15.33 4.53
N ASN A 265 -12.23 -15.63 3.94
CA ASN A 265 -12.97 -14.63 3.17
C ASN A 265 -13.47 -13.55 4.15
N LEU A 266 -12.63 -12.55 4.38
CA LEU A 266 -12.91 -11.33 5.11
C LEU A 266 -13.84 -10.44 4.27
N VAL A 267 -15.12 -10.83 4.13
CA VAL A 267 -16.11 -10.14 3.27
C VAL A 267 -15.70 -10.15 1.79
N GLU A 268 -16.60 -10.55 0.90
CA GLU A 268 -16.27 -10.59 -0.53
C GLU A 268 -15.85 -9.19 -1.03
N PRO A 269 -14.78 -9.07 -1.83
CA PRO A 269 -14.38 -7.82 -2.48
C PRO A 269 -15.53 -7.08 -3.19
N GLU A 270 -16.56 -7.83 -3.62
CA GLU A 270 -17.79 -7.30 -4.19
C GLU A 270 -18.56 -6.38 -3.24
N PHE A 271 -18.56 -6.64 -1.94
CA PHE A 271 -19.19 -5.75 -0.95
C PHE A 271 -18.44 -4.42 -0.81
N PHE A 272 -17.10 -4.46 -0.89
CA PHE A 272 -16.27 -3.25 -0.87
C PHE A 272 -16.57 -2.35 -2.07
N LEU A 273 -16.70 -2.94 -3.26
CA LEU A 273 -17.10 -2.23 -4.47
C LEU A 273 -18.54 -1.70 -4.43
N THR A 274 -19.47 -2.52 -3.92
CA THR A 274 -20.88 -2.15 -3.80
C THR A 274 -21.06 -0.90 -2.93
N GLU A 275 -20.26 -0.78 -1.86
CA GLU A 275 -20.27 0.41 -1.00
C GLU A 275 -19.72 1.66 -1.70
N LEU A 276 -18.70 1.50 -2.55
CA LEU A 276 -18.15 2.58 -3.38
C LEU A 276 -19.14 3.05 -4.46
N GLY A 277 -19.97 2.15 -5.00
CA GLY A 277 -20.97 2.47 -6.03
C GLY A 277 -20.32 3.12 -7.25
N ASP A 278 -20.95 4.17 -7.80
CA ASP A 278 -20.48 4.89 -8.99
C ASP A 278 -19.06 5.48 -8.85
N MET A 279 -18.54 5.63 -7.62
CA MET A 279 -17.17 6.12 -7.40
C MET A 279 -16.11 5.16 -7.91
N SER A 280 -16.40 3.86 -8.07
CA SER A 280 -15.44 2.93 -8.67
C SER A 280 -14.97 3.41 -10.05
N SER A 281 -15.91 3.90 -10.86
CA SER A 281 -15.66 4.44 -12.18
C SER A 281 -14.92 5.78 -12.17
N TRP A 282 -15.12 6.60 -11.13
CA TRP A 282 -14.51 7.93 -11.03
C TRP A 282 -13.03 7.88 -10.63
N PHE A 283 -12.61 6.79 -9.99
CA PHE A 283 -11.28 6.61 -9.42
C PHE A 283 -10.48 5.49 -10.10
N ASP A 284 -10.94 4.99 -11.26
CA ASP A 284 -10.27 3.93 -12.03
C ASP A 284 -9.98 2.70 -11.15
N LEU A 285 -11.02 2.25 -10.44
CA LEU A 285 -10.94 1.14 -9.48
C LEU A 285 -11.26 -0.22 -10.10
N ASP A 286 -11.18 -0.33 -11.42
CA ASP A 286 -11.39 -1.57 -12.18
C ASP A 286 -10.42 -2.70 -11.77
N TRP A 287 -9.35 -2.36 -11.04
CA TRP A 287 -8.45 -3.31 -10.41
C TRP A 287 -9.01 -3.96 -9.13
N ILE A 288 -10.04 -3.41 -8.51
CA ILE A 288 -10.71 -3.96 -7.33
C ILE A 288 -11.89 -4.79 -7.81
N GLY A 289 -11.95 -6.07 -7.44
CA GLY A 289 -13.17 -6.89 -7.41
C GLY A 289 -13.60 -7.61 -8.69
N GLU A 290 -13.24 -7.17 -9.90
CA GLU A 290 -13.36 -8.05 -11.06
C GLU A 290 -12.09 -8.90 -11.20
N GLY A 291 -12.20 -10.20 -10.92
CA GLY A 291 -11.28 -11.13 -11.57
C GLY A 291 -11.45 -10.87 -13.06
N PHE A 292 -10.40 -10.40 -13.74
CA PHE A 292 -10.43 -10.11 -15.18
C PHE A 292 -11.20 -11.21 -15.89
N ASN A 293 -12.46 -10.93 -16.26
CA ASN A 293 -13.29 -11.88 -16.99
C ASN A 293 -12.70 -11.94 -18.40
N PHE A 294 -11.72 -12.81 -18.57
CA PHE A 294 -11.38 -13.32 -19.88
C PHE A 294 -12.56 -14.20 -20.27
N ASP A 295 -13.35 -13.72 -21.25
CA ASP A 295 -14.26 -14.59 -21.97
C ASP A 295 -13.44 -15.77 -22.53
N ASP A 296 -13.52 -16.93 -21.87
CA ASP A 296 -12.92 -18.20 -22.29
C ASP A 296 -13.41 -18.64 -23.69
N ASN A 297 -14.42 -17.96 -24.25
CA ASN A 297 -14.96 -18.22 -25.58
C ASN A 297 -14.29 -17.45 -26.72
N ASN A 298 -13.35 -16.55 -26.47
CA ASN A 298 -12.54 -15.93 -27.54
C ASN A 298 -11.10 -16.43 -27.49
N SER A 299 -10.93 -17.68 -27.94
CA SER A 299 -9.64 -18.35 -28.21
C SER A 299 -8.81 -17.56 -29.24
N ALA A 300 -8.19 -16.46 -28.81
CA ALA A 300 -7.19 -15.71 -29.57
C ALA A 300 -5.85 -15.58 -28.83
N TYR A 301 -5.69 -16.23 -27.67
CA TYR A 301 -4.43 -16.20 -26.93
C TYR A 301 -4.01 -17.60 -26.49
N PRO A 302 -2.78 -18.05 -26.83
CA PRO A 302 -2.27 -19.29 -26.31
C PRO A 302 -1.99 -19.14 -24.80
N PRO A 303 -2.24 -20.20 -24.00
CA PRO A 303 -1.79 -20.25 -22.62
C PRO A 303 -0.26 -20.28 -22.55
N ILE A 304 0.29 -19.72 -21.47
CA ILE A 304 1.71 -19.85 -21.09
C ILE A 304 2.02 -21.32 -20.80
#